data_AF-A0A661MA35-F1
#
_entry.id   AF-A0A661MA35-F1
#
_cell.length_a   1.000
_cell.length_b   1.000
_cell.length_c   1.000
_cell.angle_alpha   90.00
_cell.angle_beta   90.00
_cell.angle_gamma   90.00
#
_symmetry.space_group_name_H-M   'P 1'
#
loop_
_entity.id
_entity.type
_entity.pdbx_description
1 polymer ?
#
loop_
_entity_poly.entity_id
_entity_poly.type
_entity_poly.pdbx_seq_one_letter_code
_entity_poly.pdbx_strand_id
1 'polypeptide(L)' 'MVYGLKYTRIFKKQIEGVKKKDKALMEELAKKVKKLQDVPYSGKPLKYRLSHYRSLRIKGKYRL' A
#
# COMPACT_ATOMS: atom_id res chain seq x y z
N MET A 1 2.96 8.76 16.99
CA MET A 1 4.28 8.36 16.44
C MET A 1 4.08 8.24 14.93
N VAL A 2 4.76 9.05 14.11
CA VAL A 2 4.57 9.04 12.65
C VAL A 2 5.72 8.27 12.02
N TYR A 3 5.41 7.16 11.35
CA TYR A 3 6.42 6.35 10.67
C TYR A 3 6.74 6.91 9.27
N GLY A 4 8.03 6.94 8.94
CA GLY A 4 8.49 7.29 7.59
C GLY A 4 8.13 6.22 6.56
N LEU A 5 7.85 6.65 5.32
CA LEU A 5 7.48 5.74 4.23
C LEU A 5 8.65 5.58 3.25
N LYS A 6 8.96 4.34 2.90
CA LYS A 6 9.94 4.00 1.87
C LYS A 6 9.29 3.13 0.80
N TYR A 7 9.30 3.61 -0.43
CA TYR A 7 8.75 2.89 -1.58
C TYR A 7 9.83 2.22 -2.41
N THR A 8 9.58 1.00 -2.85
CA THR A 8 10.45 0.30 -3.81
C THR A 8 10.34 0.93 -5.20
N ARG A 9 11.37 0.74 -6.03
CA ARG A 9 11.37 1.22 -7.42
C ARG A 9 10.21 0.61 -8.23
N ILE A 10 9.91 -0.67 -7.99
CA ILE A 10 8.82 -1.38 -8.66
C ILE A 10 7.46 -0.74 -8.31
N PHE A 11 7.24 -0.47 -7.02
CA PHE A 11 6.00 0.17 -6.56
C PHE A 11 5.80 1.56 -7.17
N LYS A 12 6.87 2.38 -7.24
CA LYS A 12 6.81 3.70 -7.88
C LYS A 12 6.37 3.60 -9.35
N LYS A 13 6.98 2.72 -10.13
CA LYS A 13 6.61 2.50 -11.54
C LYS A 13 5.17 2.02 -11.70
N GLN A 14 4.71 1.12 -10.82
CA GLN A 14 3.32 0.65 -10.84
C GLN A 14 2.33 1.77 -10.54
N ILE A 15 2.62 2.62 -9.55
CA ILE A 15 1.78 3.77 -9.23
C ILE A 15 1.71 4.76 -10.41
N GLU A 16 2.82 5.06 -11.08
CA GLU A 16 2.82 5.98 -12.22
C GLU A 16 1.88 5.52 -13.35
N GLY A 17 1.85 4.21 -13.62
CA GLY A 17 0.94 3.63 -14.61
C GLY A 17 -0.53 3.65 -14.19
N VAL A 18 -0.81 3.52 -12.90
CA VAL A 18 -2.17 3.48 -12.35
C VAL A 18 -2.74 4.88 -12.10
N LYS A 19 -1.89 5.84 -11.72
CA LYS A 19 -2.26 7.23 -11.41
C LYS A 19 -3.00 7.93 -12.55
N LYS A 20 -2.67 7.58 -13.80
CA LYS A 20 -3.32 8.13 -15.00
C LYS A 20 -4.67 7.49 -15.33
N LYS A 21 -4.95 6.27 -14.82
CA LYS A 21 -6.10 5.46 -15.21
C LYS A 21 -7.25 5.47 -14.21
N ASP A 22 -6.96 5.52 -12.91
CA ASP A 22 -8.00 5.38 -11.88
C ASP A 22 -7.74 6.30 -10.68
N LYS A 23 -8.35 7.49 -10.73
CA LYS A 23 -8.24 8.51 -9.69
C LYS A 23 -8.81 8.03 -8.34
N ALA A 24 -9.92 7.28 -8.38
CA ALA A 24 -10.58 6.78 -7.18
C ALA A 24 -9.72 5.74 -6.45
N LEU A 25 -9.02 4.88 -7.19
CA LEU A 25 -8.05 3.95 -6.60
C LEU A 25 -6.88 4.67 -5.92
N MET A 26 -6.39 5.77 -6.51
CA MET A 26 -5.30 6.57 -5.94
C MET A 26 -5.71 7.29 -4.66
N GLU A 27 -6.95 7.79 -4.58
CA GLU A 27 -7.48 8.42 -3.37
C GLU A 27 -7.58 7.41 -2.22
N GLU A 28 -8.07 6.19 -2.48
CA GLU A 28 -8.10 5.14 -1.46
C GLU A 28 -6.69 4.71 -1.05
N LEU A 29 -5.76 4.58 -2.00
CA LEU A 29 -4.36 4.29 -1.71
C LEU A 29 -3.76 5.36 -0.79
N ALA A 30 -3.96 6.64 -1.09
CA ALA A 30 -3.45 7.74 -0.26
C ALA A 30 -4.02 7.70 1.17
N LYS A 31 -5.32 7.42 1.33
CA LYS A 31 -5.96 7.26 2.66
C LYS A 31 -5.34 6.09 3.44
N LYS A 32 -5.13 4.95 2.78
CA LYS A 32 -4.54 3.74 3.41
C LYS A 32 -3.08 3.97 3.79
N VAL A 33 -2.31 4.62 2.92
CA VAL A 33 -0.91 5.00 3.17
C VAL A 33 -0.79 5.93 4.37
N LYS A 34 -1.66 6.96 4.46
CA LYS A 34 -1.68 7.86 5.62
C LYS A 34 -1.94 7.07 6.90
N LYS A 35 -2.93 6.17 6.90
CA LYS A 35 -3.21 5.29 8.05
C LYS A 35 -2.05 4.38 8.43
N LEU A 36 -1.24 3.94 7.46
CA LEU A 36 -0.03 3.13 7.72
C LEU A 36 1.07 3.93 8.42
N GLN A 37 1.13 5.26 8.24
CA GLN A 37 2.06 6.12 8.98
C GLN A 37 1.73 6.19 10.46
N ASP A 38 0.46 6.04 10.82
CA ASP A 38 0.01 6.00 12.22
C ASP A 38 0.04 4.57 12.78
N VAL A 39 -0.35 3.58 11.98
CA VAL A 39 -0.50 2.17 12.38
C VAL A 39 0.17 1.24 11.37
N PRO A 40 1.49 0.99 11.49
CA PRO A 40 2.28 0.28 10.47
C PRO A 40 1.95 -1.22 10.40
N TYR A 41 1.42 -1.79 11.49
CA TYR A 41 1.03 -3.20 11.56
C TYR A 41 -0.38 -3.46 11.03
N SER A 42 -0.96 -2.53 10.27
CA SER A 42 -2.28 -2.73 9.65
C SER A 42 -2.23 -3.82 8.56
N GLY A 43 -3.33 -4.57 8.41
CA GLY A 43 -3.48 -5.59 7.37
C GLY A 43 -3.20 -7.02 7.84
N LYS A 44 -3.37 -7.97 6.92
CA LYS A 44 -3.20 -9.41 7.22
C LYS A 44 -1.74 -9.81 7.05
N PRO A 45 -1.14 -10.53 8.02
CA PRO A 45 0.20 -11.08 7.84
C PRO A 45 0.21 -12.10 6.70
N LEU A 46 1.25 -12.05 5.88
CA LEU A 46 1.47 -13.05 4.84
C LEU A 46 2.13 -14.31 5.44
N LYS A 47 2.16 -15.40 4.66
CA LYS A 47 2.70 -16.70 5.10
C LYS A 47 3.96 -17.07 4.31
N TYR A 48 4.67 -18.09 4.77
CA TYR A 48 5.85 -18.67 4.12
C TYR A 48 6.97 -17.63 3.92
N ARG A 49 7.54 -17.54 2.72
CA ARG A 49 8.63 -16.61 2.35
C ARG A 49 8.27 -15.13 2.53
N LEU A 50 6.99 -14.81 2.67
CA LEU A 50 6.50 -13.44 2.86
C LEU A 50 6.05 -13.15 4.30
N SER A 51 6.35 -14.01 5.27
CA SER A 51 5.92 -13.89 6.68
C SER A 51 6.24 -12.53 7.32
N HIS A 52 7.29 -11.85 6.88
CA HIS A 52 7.70 -10.53 7.35
C HIS A 52 6.88 -9.37 6.78
N TYR A 53 6.01 -9.63 5.80
CA TYR A 53 5.20 -8.63 5.12
C TYR A 53 3.72 -8.76 5.50
N ARG A 54 2.99 -7.65 5.34
CA ARG A 54 1.54 -7.58 5.54
C ARG A 54 0.87 -7.16 4.25
N SER A 55 -0.35 -7.65 4.04
CA SER A 55 -1.18 -7.27 2.92
C SER A 55 -2.38 -6.46 3.38
N LEU A 56 -2.56 -5.30 2.75
CA LEU A 56 -3.65 -4.37 2.99
C LEU A 56 -4.47 -4.20 1.72
N ARG A 57 -5.76 -4.49 1.78
CA ARG A 57 -6.66 -4.25 0.65
C ARG A 57 -6.87 -2.75 0.46
N ILE A 58 -6.68 -2.29 -0.76
CA ILE A 58 -7.00 -0.91 -1.18
C ILE A 58 -8.40 -0.94 -1.78
N LYS A 59 -8.53 -1.40 -3.03
CA LYS A 59 -9.78 -1.44 -3.80
C LYS A 59 -9.81 -2.65 -4.71
N GLY A 60 -10.93 -3.36 -4.77
CA GLY A 60 -11.11 -4.50 -5.68
C GLY A 60 -10.01 -5.55 -5.50
N LYS A 61 -9.23 -5.79 -6.58
CA LYS A 61 -8.09 -6.72 -6.62
C LYS A 61 -6.76 -6.13 -6.14
N TYR A 62 -6.67 -4.81 -5.94
CA TYR A 62 -5.42 -4.14 -5.60
C TYR A 62 -5.10 -4.22 -4.10
N ARG A 63 -3.83 -4.48 -3.79
CA ARG A 63 -3.31 -4.66 -2.43
C ARG A 63 -2.00 -3.87 -2.27
N LEU A 64 -1.81 -3.36 -1.06
CA LEU A 64 -0.58 -2.78 -0.54
C LEU A 64 0.14 -3.82 0.34
#